data_AF-A0A8S3CYS5-F1
#
_entry.id   AF-A0A8S3CYS5-F1
#
_cell.length_a   1.000
_cell.length_b   1.000
_cell.length_c   1.000
_cell.angle_alpha   90.00
_cell.angle_beta   90.00
_cell.angle_gamma   90.00
#
_symmetry.space_group_name_H-M   'P 1'
#
loop_
_entity.id
_entity.type
_entity.pdbx_description
1 polymer ?
#
loop_
_entity_poly.entity_id
_entity_poly.type
_entity_poly.pdbx_seq_one_letter_code
_entity_poly.pdbx_strand_id
1 'polypeptide(L)' 'NKNKLAEVQAILADVLPNLKSENLDLPEYQGEPDEISREKAKLAAQKINGPVLIED' A
#
# COMPACT_ATOMS: atom_id res chain seq x y z
N ASN A 1 -8.61 -4.12 5.27
CA ASN A 1 -9.83 -3.35 5.60
C ASN A 1 -10.76 -3.37 4.39
N LYS A 2 -11.90 -4.09 4.43
CA LYS A 2 -12.68 -4.42 3.21
C LYS A 2 -13.34 -3.21 2.54
N ASN A 3 -13.73 -2.19 3.31
CA ASN A 3 -14.39 -1.00 2.76
C ASN A 3 -13.43 -0.08 2.02
N LYS A 4 -12.20 0.11 2.53
CA LYS A 4 -11.15 0.88 1.84
C LYS A 4 -10.81 0.32 0.46
N LEU A 5 -10.69 -1.01 0.34
CA LEU A 5 -10.41 -1.63 -0.95
C LEU A 5 -11.54 -1.37 -1.96
N ALA A 6 -12.80 -1.40 -1.51
CA ALA A 6 -13.95 -1.12 -2.37
C ALA A 6 -13.97 0.34 -2.84
N GLU A 7 -13.59 1.31 -2.01
CA GLU A 7 -13.48 2.72 -2.39
C GLU A 7 -12.37 2.94 -3.43
N VAL A 8 -11.18 2.38 -3.19
CA VAL A 8 -10.06 2.52 -4.13
C VAL A 8 -10.36 1.80 -5.44
N GLN A 9 -10.97 0.63 -5.41
CA GLN A 9 -11.43 -0.05 -6.62
C GLN A 9 -12.52 0.75 -7.33
N ALA A 10 -13.47 1.37 -6.64
CA ALA A 10 -14.51 2.19 -7.29
C ALA A 10 -13.91 3.40 -8.03
N ILE A 11 -12.81 3.97 -7.54
CA ILE A 11 -12.14 5.13 -8.16
C ILE A 11 -11.14 4.70 -9.24
N LEU A 12 -10.39 3.62 -9.00
CA LEU A 12 -9.25 3.22 -9.82
C LEU A 12 -9.46 1.93 -10.60
N ALA A 13 -10.66 1.33 -10.62
CA ALA A 13 -10.93 0.07 -11.32
C ALA A 13 -10.50 0.10 -12.79
N ASP A 14 -10.70 1.22 -13.48
CA ASP A 14 -10.34 1.38 -14.88
C ASP A 14 -8.82 1.43 -15.13
N VAL A 15 -8.03 1.77 -14.09
CA VAL A 15 -6.58 1.92 -14.18
C VAL A 15 -5.85 0.73 -13.54
N LEU A 16 -6.39 0.19 -12.45
CA LEU A 16 -5.81 -0.89 -11.63
C LEU A 16 -6.86 -1.98 -11.35
N PRO A 17 -7.28 -2.76 -12.36
CA PRO A 17 -8.35 -3.74 -12.22
C PRO A 17 -8.04 -4.91 -11.27
N ASN A 18 -6.75 -5.14 -10.97
CA ASN A 18 -6.29 -6.27 -10.16
C ASN A 18 -5.79 -5.83 -8.76
N LEU A 19 -6.28 -4.71 -8.22
CA LEU A 19 -5.90 -4.26 -6.89
C LEU A 19 -6.33 -5.28 -5.83
N LYS A 20 -5.37 -5.79 -5.05
CA LYS A 20 -5.61 -6.71 -3.93
C LYS A 20 -5.19 -6.05 -2.63
N SER A 21 -6.00 -6.19 -1.59
CA SER A 21 -5.59 -5.81 -0.24
C SER A 21 -4.77 -6.95 0.34
N GLU A 22 -3.49 -6.70 0.56
CA GLU A 22 -2.59 -7.59 1.28
C GLU A 22 -2.26 -6.95 2.64
N ASN A 23 -2.37 -7.73 3.71
CA ASN A 23 -1.99 -7.28 5.03
C ASN A 23 -0.50 -7.56 5.20
N LEU A 24 0.34 -6.53 5.06
CA LEU A 24 1.75 -6.63 5.37
C LEU A 24 2.02 -6.07 6.76
N ASP A 25 2.56 -6.92 7.64
CA ASP A 25 3.20 -6.44 8.86
C ASP A 25 4.51 -5.75 8.48
N LEU A 26 4.47 -4.42 8.46
CA LEU A 26 5.63 -3.55 8.27
C LEU A 26 5.99 -2.94 9.63
N PRO A 27 7.29 -2.83 9.97
CA PRO A 27 7.72 -2.14 11.18
C PRO A 27 7.29 -0.67 11.13
N GLU A 28 6.80 -0.15 12.26
CA GLU A 28 6.57 1.29 12.42
C GLU A 28 7.92 1.99 12.59
N TYR A 29 8.30 2.75 11.56
CA TYR A 29 9.47 3.62 11.61
C TYR A 29 9.13 4.89 12.38
N GLN A 30 10.05 5.38 13.21
CA GLN A 30 9.96 6.70 13.84
C GLN A 30 10.76 7.71 13.02
N GLY A 31 10.16 8.86 12.72
CA GLY A 31 10.77 9.89 11.90
C GLY A 31 9.72 10.78 11.25
N GLU A 32 10.12 11.50 10.20
CA GLU A 32 9.21 12.34 9.43
C GLU A 32 8.24 11.46 8.59
N PRO A 33 6.96 11.87 8.43
CA PRO A 33 5.95 11.08 7.72
C PRO A 33 6.35 10.67 6.30
N ASP A 34 7.09 11.53 5.61
CA ASP A 34 7.60 11.30 4.25
C ASP A 34 8.65 10.19 4.19
N GLU A 35 9.54 10.13 5.18
CA GLU A 35 10.58 9.10 5.25
C GLU A 35 9.95 7.75 5.62
N ILE A 36 9.04 7.77 6.60
CA ILE A 36 8.28 6.59 7.02
C ILE A 36 7.52 6.00 5.82
N SER A 37 6.80 6.83 5.07
CA SER A 37 6.04 6.40 3.90
C SER A 37 6.96 5.79 2.83
N ARG A 38 8.09 6.42 2.53
CA ARG A 38 9.04 5.90 1.52
C ARG A 38 9.64 4.56 1.92
N GLU A 39 10.06 4.41 3.17
CA GLU A 39 10.64 3.17 3.69
C GLU A 39 9.60 2.05 3.71
N LYS A 40 8.38 2.33 4.19
CA LYS A 40 7.24 1.39 4.16
C LYS A 40 6.93 0.94 2.72
N ALA A 41 6.89 1.87 1.76
CA ALA A 41 6.59 1.57 0.36
C ALA A 41 7.65 0.65 -0.25
N LYS A 42 8.92 0.96 -0.04
CA LYS A 42 10.04 0.14 -0.54
C LYS A 42 10.00 -1.27 0.05
N LEU A 43 9.79 -1.38 1.36
CA LEU A 43 9.74 -2.68 2.03
C LEU A 43 8.53 -3.50 1.57
N ALA A 44 7.37 -2.87 1.40
CA ALA A 44 6.20 -3.51 0.84
C ALA A 44 6.45 -4.01 -0.59
N ALA A 45 7.08 -3.20 -1.44
CA ALA A 45 7.44 -3.57 -2.80
C ALA A 45 8.39 -4.77 -2.82
N GLN A 46 9.38 -4.80 -1.92
CA GLN A 46 10.31 -5.92 -1.77
C GLN A 46 9.62 -7.20 -1.31
N LYS A 47 8.71 -7.11 -0.32
CA LYS A 47 7.98 -8.28 0.20
C LYS A 47 6.99 -8.87 -0.82
N ILE A 48 6.29 -8.03 -1.57
CA ILE A 48 5.35 -8.43 -2.63
C ILE A 48 6.09 -8.82 -3.93
N ASN A 49 7.35 -8.37 -4.08
CA ASN A 49 8.13 -8.47 -5.32
C ASN A 49 7.37 -7.92 -6.54
N GLY A 50 6.78 -6.74 -6.37
CA GLY A 50 5.89 -6.14 -7.35
C GLY A 50 5.47 -4.71 -7.00
N PRO A 51 4.65 -4.07 -7.86
CA PRO A 51 4.13 -2.74 -7.59
C PRO A 51 3.19 -2.78 -6.38
N VAL A 52 3.37 -1.83 -5.47
CA VAL A 52 2.55 -1.69 -4.26
C VAL A 52 2.01 -0.27 -4.16
N LEU A 53 0.81 -0.16 -3.60
CA LEU A 53 0.22 1.10 -3.17
C LEU A 53 0.09 1.01 -1.65
N ILE A 54 0.71 1.96 -0.95
CA ILE A 54 0.60 2.07 0.50
C ILE A 54 -0.03 3.43 0.86
N GLU A 55 -0.72 3.46 1.99
CA GLU A 55 -1.36 4.63 2.57
C GLU A 55 -0.98 4.64 4.06
N ASP A 56 -0.45 5.75 4.56
CA ASP A 56 -0.19 6.01 5.99
C ASP A 56 -1.15 7.09 6.50
#